data_AF-A0A654BZS8-F1
#
_entry.id   AF-A0A654BZS8-F1
#
_cell.length_a   1.000
_cell.length_b   1.000
_cell.length_c   1.000
_cell.angle_alpha   90.00
_cell.angle_beta   90.00
_cell.angle_gamma   90.00
#
_symmetry.space_group_name_H-M   'P 1'
#
loop_
_entity.id
_entity.type
_entity.pdbx_description
1 polymer ?
#
loop_
_entity_poly.entity_id
_entity_poly.type
_entity_poly.pdbx_seq_one_letter_code
_entity_poly.pdbx_strand_id
1 'polypeptide(L)'
;MNSLLYYLFEVNCSLVIGAVLYFLVFRQLSFFQWNRYFILGLCLLSLLLPFGTVRLGELFLPSASPALAFGQSNTLTHSIGTASGLVSEVEMADSFWHSFSIGYGIAYGYLLVSFVLLCRFAFRYIRLYRRIGQLSQYKFDGFTMVAPFGHYANCSVQHVIVMEEDQLDTPEGKLIFEHERQHIVFNHCRDKWLIEIFRCLYWLNPFVYWLRRQLYLLHEYQVDEVLANRYGNSGYARFLLTQTQQPCPTGLQSSLFKNRHELVERVQVMMSKPSSKKARWQYVLTIPLLGLSLLFYSFINPPKSTWFSTSLKEGSNRSKTIILDPGHGGKDTGGISSFGLEEKSLTWETCLLLKQELERKGHKVVLSRAADEYKLLGDRSNVEGDLLLSIHFDNVKGKQSLPIRILYQSGVSHTMLEELNRKFAFSLGQMLQQNGLAAGTPAINTKLAILRGAKIPALLLELENINAIDKNVKPEFIHKLAQAIDQSFED
;
A
#
# COMPACT_ATOMS: atom_id res chain seq x y z
N MET A 1 -9.42 4.85 -4.29
CA MET A 1 -8.99 4.32 -2.97
C MET A 1 -7.46 4.24 -3.02
N ASN A 2 -6.75 4.77 -2.02
CA ASN A 2 -5.37 5.27 -2.18
C ASN A 2 -4.31 4.19 -1.92
N SER A 3 -3.35 4.03 -2.83
CA SER A 3 -2.27 3.02 -2.77
C SER A 3 -1.46 3.06 -1.47
N LEU A 4 -1.16 4.25 -0.96
CA LEU A 4 -0.43 4.43 0.30
C LEU A 4 -1.22 3.93 1.52
N LEU A 5 -2.54 4.14 1.53
CA LEU A 5 -3.39 3.70 2.64
C LEU A 5 -3.53 2.18 2.64
N TYR A 6 -3.64 1.55 1.47
CA TYR A 6 -3.58 0.09 1.34
C TYR A 6 -2.25 -0.46 1.82
N TYR A 7 -1.13 0.15 1.40
CA TYR A 7 0.19 -0.25 1.87
C TYR A 7 0.28 -0.23 3.40
N LEU A 8 -0.12 0.88 4.04
CA LEU A 8 -0.09 0.98 5.51
C LEU A 8 -0.98 -0.07 6.19
N PHE A 9 -2.14 -0.38 5.59
CA PHE A 9 -3.03 -1.42 6.10
C PHE A 9 -2.39 -2.81 5.98
N GLU A 10 -1.85 -3.16 4.81
CA GLU A 10 -1.19 -4.44 4.53
C GLU A 10 0.04 -4.68 5.42
N VAL A 11 0.84 -3.64 5.64
CA VAL A 11 1.97 -3.65 6.56
C VAL A 11 1.51 -4.02 7.99
N ASN A 12 0.41 -3.43 8.47
CA ASN A 12 -0.13 -3.73 9.79
C ASN A 12 -0.73 -5.13 9.89
N CYS A 13 -1.46 -5.58 8.88
CA CYS A 13 -2.00 -6.94 8.81
C CYS A 13 -0.88 -8.00 8.79
N SER A 14 0.18 -7.78 8.02
CA SER A 14 1.37 -8.64 7.99
C SER A 14 1.95 -8.88 9.38
N LEU A 15 2.10 -7.79 10.15
CA LEU A 15 2.66 -7.87 11.50
C LEU A 15 1.76 -8.67 12.44
N VAL A 16 0.44 -8.48 12.37
CA VAL A 16 -0.53 -9.24 13.18
C VAL A 16 -0.44 -10.73 12.88
N ILE A 17 -0.47 -11.11 11.61
CA ILE A 17 -0.43 -12.51 11.17
C ILE A 17 0.82 -13.21 11.71
N GLY A 18 2.00 -12.61 11.56
CA GLY A 18 3.22 -13.20 12.07
C GLY A 18 3.36 -13.15 13.59
N ALA A 19 2.80 -12.13 14.25
CA ALA A 19 2.80 -12.06 15.71
C ALA A 19 1.94 -13.18 16.33
N VAL A 20 0.81 -13.52 15.70
CA VAL A 20 -0.03 -14.65 16.10
C VAL A 20 0.73 -15.98 15.92
N LEU A 21 1.46 -16.17 14.82
CA LEU A 21 2.29 -17.37 14.65
C LEU A 21 3.35 -17.48 15.75
N TYR A 22 4.03 -16.37 16.06
CA TYR A 22 5.00 -16.33 17.16
C TYR A 22 4.37 -16.73 18.49
N PHE A 23 3.20 -16.18 18.80
CA PHE A 23 2.46 -16.47 20.04
C PHE A 23 2.11 -17.96 20.18
N LEU A 24 1.60 -18.56 19.11
CA LEU A 24 1.08 -19.94 19.14
C LEU A 24 2.18 -20.99 19.10
N VAL A 25 3.25 -20.75 18.33
CA VAL A 25 4.26 -21.78 18.03
C VAL A 25 5.60 -21.47 18.69
N PHE A 26 6.20 -20.34 18.34
CA PHE A 26 7.62 -20.10 18.61
C PHE A 26 7.93 -19.65 20.03
N ARG A 27 7.00 -18.94 20.70
CA ARG A 27 7.16 -18.50 22.09
C ARG A 27 7.46 -19.66 23.05
N GLN A 28 6.94 -20.85 22.76
CA GLN A 28 7.10 -22.03 23.62
C GLN A 28 8.47 -22.72 23.46
N LEU A 29 9.27 -22.32 22.46
CA LEU A 29 10.56 -22.92 22.16
C LEU A 29 11.68 -22.26 22.95
N SER A 30 12.54 -23.06 23.58
CA SER A 30 13.72 -22.57 24.31
C SER A 30 14.89 -22.19 23.39
N PHE A 31 14.63 -21.95 22.10
CA PHE A 31 15.65 -21.52 21.14
C PHE A 31 15.73 -19.99 21.10
N PHE A 32 16.21 -19.38 22.18
CA PHE A 32 16.11 -17.93 22.39
C PHE A 32 16.77 -17.10 21.27
N GLN A 33 17.92 -17.56 20.74
CA GLN A 33 18.57 -16.91 19.61
C GLN A 33 17.72 -16.91 18.33
N TRP A 34 17.06 -18.04 18.04
CA TRP A 34 16.20 -18.17 16.85
C TRP A 34 14.92 -17.36 17.01
N ASN A 35 14.32 -17.37 18.21
CA ASN A 35 13.16 -16.54 18.54
C ASN A 35 13.48 -15.04 18.42
N ARG A 36 14.66 -14.62 18.88
CA ARG A 36 15.16 -13.23 18.74
C ARG A 36 15.21 -12.82 17.26
N TYR A 37 15.87 -13.62 16.41
CA TYR A 37 15.95 -13.34 14.98
C TYR A 37 14.59 -13.39 14.29
N PHE A 38 13.71 -14.30 14.72
CA PHE A 38 12.36 -14.37 14.18
C PHE A 38 11.56 -13.10 14.44
N ILE A 39 11.55 -12.57 15.68
CA ILE A 39 10.82 -11.33 16.00
C ILE A 39 11.34 -10.15 15.18
N LEU A 40 12.66 -9.98 15.10
CA LEU A 40 13.28 -8.89 14.34
C LEU A 40 13.03 -9.04 12.83
N GLY A 41 13.19 -10.25 12.30
CA GLY A 41 12.94 -10.59 10.91
C GLY A 41 11.48 -10.39 10.54
N LEU A 42 10.55 -10.77 11.42
CA LEU A 42 9.11 -10.55 11.23
C LEU A 42 8.78 -9.07 11.05
N CYS A 43 9.28 -8.19 11.94
CA CYS A 43 9.01 -6.76 11.84
C CYS A 43 9.53 -6.18 10.52
N LEU A 44 10.75 -6.54 10.12
CA LEU A 44 11.34 -6.10 8.85
C LEU A 44 10.56 -6.65 7.65
N LEU A 45 10.26 -7.94 7.66
CA LEU A 45 9.55 -8.63 6.57
C LEU A 45 8.13 -8.09 6.40
N SER A 46 7.45 -7.73 7.49
CA SER A 46 6.13 -7.11 7.43
C SER A 46 6.12 -5.72 6.77
N LEU A 47 7.25 -5.00 6.73
CA LEU A 47 7.39 -3.77 5.94
C LEU A 47 7.68 -4.06 4.45
N LEU A 48 8.41 -5.14 4.17
CA LEU A 48 8.90 -5.46 2.83
C LEU A 48 7.91 -6.29 1.99
N LEU A 49 7.08 -7.11 2.63
CA LEU A 49 6.13 -8.02 1.95
C LEU A 49 5.22 -7.31 0.94
N PRO A 50 4.60 -6.16 1.28
CA PRO A 50 3.75 -5.43 0.33
C PRO A 50 4.49 -4.87 -0.90
N PHE A 51 5.82 -4.71 -0.85
CA PHE A 51 6.60 -4.33 -2.04
C PHE A 51 6.85 -5.51 -2.99
N GLY A 52 6.98 -6.72 -2.44
CA GLY A 52 7.26 -7.93 -3.23
C GLY A 52 6.09 -8.37 -4.10
N THR A 53 4.85 -8.15 -3.65
CA THR A 53 3.62 -8.52 -4.38
C THR A 53 3.41 -7.70 -5.65
N VAL A 54 3.86 -6.43 -5.64
CA VAL A 54 3.83 -5.56 -6.82
C VAL A 54 4.76 -6.08 -7.93
N ARG A 55 5.87 -6.74 -7.57
CA ARG A 55 6.88 -7.23 -8.53
C ARG A 55 6.82 -8.72 -8.84
N LEU A 56 6.37 -9.57 -7.91
CA LEU A 56 6.26 -11.02 -8.15
C LEU A 56 5.26 -11.33 -9.28
N GLY A 57 4.21 -10.53 -9.43
CA GLY A 57 3.30 -10.61 -10.56
C GLY A 57 3.98 -10.44 -11.93
N GLU A 58 5.11 -9.72 -11.97
CA GLU A 58 5.93 -9.52 -13.18
C GLU A 58 6.95 -10.65 -13.38
N LEU A 59 7.40 -11.33 -12.30
CA LEU A 59 8.43 -12.37 -12.35
C LEU A 59 7.89 -13.75 -12.79
N PHE A 60 6.62 -14.03 -12.52
CA PHE A 60 5.94 -15.26 -12.97
C PHE A 60 5.26 -15.11 -14.35
N LEU A 61 5.42 -13.96 -14.99
CA LEU A 61 5.04 -13.73 -16.38
C LEU A 61 6.31 -13.55 -17.21
N PRO A 62 6.44 -14.16 -18.40
CA PRO A 62 7.64 -13.99 -19.21
C PRO A 62 7.81 -12.51 -19.57
N SER A 63 8.89 -11.90 -19.10
CA SER A 63 9.31 -10.55 -19.47
C SER A 63 9.37 -10.47 -21.00
N ALA A 64 8.58 -9.59 -21.61
CA ALA A 64 8.75 -9.24 -23.00
C ALA A 64 10.13 -8.62 -23.20
N SER A 65 10.82 -9.00 -24.28
CA SER A 65 12.11 -8.49 -24.71
C SER A 65 12.13 -6.95 -24.79
N PRO A 66 13.30 -6.30 -24.63
CA PRO A 66 13.39 -4.84 -24.76
C PRO A 66 13.13 -4.46 -26.22
N ALA A 67 11.98 -3.85 -26.49
CA ALA A 67 11.72 -3.23 -27.78
C ALA A 67 12.63 -2.01 -27.92
N LEU A 68 13.36 -2.01 -29.04
CA LEU A 68 14.31 -1.03 -29.51
C LEU A 68 13.89 0.42 -29.21
N ALA A 69 14.80 1.16 -28.60
CA ALA A 69 14.76 2.61 -28.59
C ALA A 69 14.82 3.12 -30.04
N PHE A 70 13.69 3.60 -30.55
CA PHE A 70 13.65 4.35 -31.80
C PHE A 70 13.52 5.84 -31.50
N GLY A 71 14.62 6.54 -31.74
CA GLY A 71 14.66 7.79 -32.49
C GLY A 71 13.74 8.92 -32.06
N GLN A 72 14.27 9.79 -31.21
CA GLN A 72 13.92 11.20 -31.13
C GLN A 72 14.18 11.90 -32.47
N SER A 73 13.17 12.57 -33.05
CA SER A 73 13.22 13.68 -34.04
C SER A 73 11.82 13.82 -34.67
N ASN A 74 11.21 14.98 -34.92
CA ASN A 74 11.56 16.38 -34.78
C ASN A 74 10.27 17.19 -34.55
N THR A 75 10.42 18.23 -33.75
CA THR A 75 9.57 19.43 -33.68
C THR A 75 9.23 19.98 -35.07
N LEU A 76 7.94 20.13 -35.37
CA LEU A 76 7.43 21.14 -36.29
C LEU A 76 6.36 21.96 -35.57
N THR A 77 6.81 23.10 -35.06
CA THR A 77 6.01 24.26 -34.70
C THR A 77 5.24 24.75 -35.91
N HIS A 78 3.91 24.66 -35.88
CA HIS A 78 3.05 25.56 -36.64
C HIS A 78 2.29 26.45 -35.66
N SER A 79 2.78 27.68 -35.56
CA SER A 79 2.05 28.81 -34.97
C SER A 79 1.05 29.35 -35.99
N ILE A 80 -0.24 29.40 -35.65
CA ILE A 80 -1.19 30.35 -36.24
C ILE A 80 -2.10 30.92 -35.14
N GLY A 81 -1.87 32.21 -34.89
CA GLY A 81 -2.82 33.29 -34.58
C GLY A 81 -4.16 33.02 -33.87
N THR A 82 -4.22 33.50 -32.63
CA THR A 82 -5.22 34.44 -32.06
C THR A 82 -6.72 34.12 -32.18
N ALA A 83 -7.33 33.83 -31.02
CA ALA A 83 -8.57 34.49 -30.60
C ALA A 83 -8.53 34.73 -29.08
N SER A 84 -8.43 36.01 -28.72
CA SER A 84 -8.54 36.51 -27.35
C SER A 84 -10.00 36.38 -26.89
N GLY A 85 -10.21 35.76 -25.73
CA GLY A 85 -11.53 35.56 -25.13
C GLY A 85 -11.40 35.35 -23.62
N LEU A 86 -11.37 36.47 -22.89
CA LEU A 86 -11.72 36.67 -21.47
C LEU A 86 -11.72 35.41 -20.59
N VAL A 87 -10.56 35.08 -20.03
CA VAL A 87 -10.44 34.16 -18.90
C VAL A 87 -10.99 34.88 -17.66
N SER A 88 -12.13 34.42 -17.14
CA SER A 88 -12.60 34.78 -15.81
C SER A 88 -11.65 34.18 -14.78
N GLU A 89 -10.93 35.07 -14.11
CA GLU A 89 -9.98 34.80 -13.05
C GLU A 89 -10.74 34.62 -11.71
N VAL A 90 -11.50 33.52 -11.56
CA VAL A 90 -12.13 33.17 -10.27
C VAL A 90 -12.29 31.65 -10.12
N GLU A 91 -11.21 30.85 -10.09
CA GLU A 91 -11.28 29.45 -9.59
C GLU A 91 -9.93 28.95 -8.99
N MET A 92 -9.15 29.82 -8.35
CA MET A 92 -7.87 29.38 -7.74
C MET A 92 -7.97 28.93 -6.28
N ALA A 93 -9.08 29.22 -5.58
CA ALA A 93 -9.24 28.93 -4.16
C ALA A 93 -10.02 27.62 -3.86
N ASP A 94 -10.89 27.16 -4.75
CA ASP A 94 -11.75 25.98 -4.52
C ASP A 94 -11.12 24.63 -4.94
N SER A 95 -9.98 24.68 -5.64
CA SER A 95 -9.25 23.51 -6.17
C SER A 95 -8.45 22.75 -5.08
N PHE A 96 -8.02 23.42 -4.02
CA PHE A 96 -7.14 22.83 -3.01
C PHE A 96 -7.88 21.82 -2.12
N TRP A 97 -9.10 22.14 -1.69
CA TRP A 97 -9.89 21.30 -0.78
C TRP A 97 -10.59 20.14 -1.49
N HIS A 98 -10.92 20.27 -2.78
CA HIS A 98 -11.57 19.21 -3.57
C HIS A 98 -10.61 18.14 -4.12
N SER A 99 -9.29 18.39 -4.07
CA SER A 99 -8.25 17.42 -4.44
C SER A 99 -7.76 16.59 -3.24
N PHE A 100 -8.13 16.98 -2.01
CA PHE A 100 -7.75 16.24 -0.81
C PHE A 100 -8.71 15.07 -0.57
N SER A 101 -8.42 13.93 -1.21
CA SER A 101 -9.07 12.68 -0.82
C SER A 101 -8.78 12.40 0.65
N ILE A 102 -9.83 12.19 1.45
CA ILE A 102 -9.75 11.86 2.89
C ILE A 102 -8.70 10.77 3.17
N GLY A 103 -8.54 9.80 2.26
CA GLY A 103 -7.54 8.75 2.40
C GLY A 103 -6.08 9.23 2.37
N TYR A 104 -5.76 10.30 1.64
CA TYR A 104 -4.43 10.90 1.68
C TYR A 104 -4.20 11.61 3.00
N GLY A 105 -5.22 12.31 3.52
CA GLY A 105 -5.14 12.92 4.84
C GLY A 105 -4.88 11.91 5.95
N ILE A 106 -5.57 10.78 5.92
CA ILE A 106 -5.34 9.69 6.89
C ILE A 106 -3.92 9.12 6.74
N ALA A 107 -3.49 8.83 5.51
CA ALA A 107 -2.17 8.24 5.27
C ALA A 107 -1.02 9.19 5.65
N TYR A 108 -1.10 10.47 5.24
CA TYR A 108 -0.12 11.48 5.64
C TYR A 108 -0.17 11.77 7.13
N GLY A 109 -1.36 11.78 7.75
CA GLY A 109 -1.50 11.88 9.19
C GLY A 109 -0.80 10.74 9.94
N TYR A 110 -0.96 9.50 9.46
CA TYR A 110 -0.26 8.33 10.00
C TYR A 110 1.26 8.50 9.91
N LEU A 111 1.78 8.91 8.75
CA LEU A 111 3.20 9.13 8.53
C LEU A 111 3.75 10.30 9.37
N LEU A 112 2.98 11.37 9.53
CA LEU A 112 3.34 12.51 10.37
C LEU A 112 3.48 12.10 11.83
N VAL A 113 2.52 11.35 12.38
CA VAL A 113 2.61 10.82 13.75
C VAL A 113 3.84 9.92 13.90
N SER A 114 4.08 9.04 12.93
CA SER A 114 5.25 8.14 12.92
C SER A 114 6.56 8.94 12.93
N PHE A 115 6.64 9.99 12.10
CA PHE A 115 7.79 10.89 12.06
C PHE A 115 8.02 11.64 13.37
N VAL A 116 6.97 12.22 13.96
CA VAL A 116 7.07 12.92 15.26
C VAL A 116 7.55 11.97 16.36
N LEU A 117 7.06 10.72 16.38
CA LEU A 117 7.49 9.70 17.34
C LEU A 117 8.97 9.33 17.13
N LEU A 118 9.43 9.18 15.88
CA LEU A 118 10.83 8.94 15.55
C LEU A 118 11.73 10.10 15.97
N CYS A 119 11.35 11.36 15.70
CA CYS A 119 12.09 12.53 16.15
C CYS A 119 12.19 12.60 17.67
N ARG A 120 11.09 12.33 18.38
CA ARG A 120 11.08 12.29 19.85
C ARG A 120 11.97 11.16 20.39
N PHE A 121 11.98 9.99 19.76
CA PHE A 121 12.87 8.89 20.10
C PHE A 121 14.34 9.29 19.89
N ALA A 122 14.69 9.85 18.72
CA ALA A 122 16.03 10.31 18.42
C ALA A 122 16.52 11.37 19.41
N PHE A 123 15.68 12.36 19.74
CA PHE A 123 16.04 13.40 20.71
C PHE A 123 16.31 12.84 22.12
N ARG A 124 15.47 11.91 22.59
CA ARG A 124 15.68 11.22 23.88
C ARG A 124 17.01 10.48 23.89
N TYR A 125 17.34 9.82 22.79
CA TYR A 125 18.55 9.05 22.66
C TYR A 125 19.80 9.93 22.61
N ILE A 126 19.78 11.02 21.83
CA ILE A 126 20.84 12.02 21.78
C ILE A 126 21.08 12.61 23.19
N ARG A 127 20.00 12.93 23.92
CA ARG A 127 20.11 13.46 25.29
C ARG A 127 20.74 12.46 26.25
N LEU A 128 20.41 11.17 26.14
CA LEU A 128 21.05 10.11 26.94
C LEU A 128 22.55 10.04 26.68
N TYR A 129 22.97 10.07 25.40
CA TYR A 129 24.38 9.95 25.04
C TYR A 129 25.20 11.15 25.44
N ARG A 130 24.63 12.37 25.28
CA ARG A 130 25.26 13.59 25.78
C ARG A 130 25.47 13.53 27.29
N ARG A 131 24.51 12.97 28.03
CA ARG A 131 24.61 12.84 29.49
C ARG A 131 25.68 11.83 29.90
N ILE A 132 25.72 10.67 29.26
CA ILE A 132 26.76 9.64 29.50
C ILE A 132 28.16 10.22 29.19
N GLY A 133 28.29 11.00 28.11
CA GLY A 133 29.55 11.64 27.74
C GLY A 133 30.03 12.73 28.72
N GLN A 134 29.16 13.27 29.58
CA GLN A 134 29.51 14.29 30.58
C GLN A 134 29.92 13.67 31.93
N LEU A 135 29.65 12.40 32.15
CA LEU A 135 29.99 11.71 33.39
C LEU A 135 31.43 11.21 33.37
N SER A 136 32.05 11.11 34.54
CA SER A 136 33.36 10.49 34.70
C SER A 136 33.30 9.03 34.27
N GLN A 137 34.16 8.67 33.31
CA GLN A 137 34.26 7.33 32.75
C GLN A 137 35.54 6.67 33.22
N TYR A 138 35.44 5.42 33.67
CA TYR A 138 36.58 4.58 33.97
C TYR A 138 36.46 3.24 33.22
N LYS A 139 37.56 2.49 33.11
CA LYS A 139 37.55 1.19 32.41
C LYS A 139 37.69 0.05 33.41
N PHE A 140 36.86 -0.97 33.25
CA PHE A 140 36.93 -2.21 34.02
C PHE A 140 36.72 -3.41 33.08
N ASP A 141 37.64 -4.37 33.10
CA ASP A 141 37.67 -5.54 32.21
C ASP A 141 37.47 -5.21 30.70
N GLY A 142 38.01 -4.07 30.26
CA GLY A 142 37.87 -3.59 28.87
C GLY A 142 36.54 -2.90 28.54
N PHE A 143 35.60 -2.82 29.48
CA PHE A 143 34.33 -2.10 29.33
C PHE A 143 34.39 -0.72 29.96
N THR A 144 33.60 0.22 29.42
CA THR A 144 33.49 1.57 29.98
C THR A 144 32.43 1.58 31.07
N MET A 145 32.78 2.10 32.24
CA MET A 145 31.93 2.15 33.42
C MET A 145 31.61 3.61 33.75
N VAL A 146 30.38 3.84 34.21
CA VAL A 146 29.88 5.17 34.62
C VAL A 146 29.05 5.02 35.90
N ALA A 147 29.22 5.96 36.83
CA ALA A 147 28.42 6.00 38.06
C ALA A 147 26.92 6.15 37.77
N PRO A 148 26.02 5.63 38.62
CA PRO A 148 24.58 5.77 38.44
C PRO A 148 24.13 7.23 38.30
N PHE A 149 23.12 7.45 37.45
CA PHE A 149 22.58 8.79 37.23
C PHE A 149 21.08 8.77 36.96
N GLY A 150 20.33 9.65 37.62
CA GLY A 150 18.88 9.71 37.50
C GLY A 150 18.22 8.38 37.90
N HIS A 151 17.67 7.65 36.92
CA HIS A 151 17.06 6.33 37.12
C HIS A 151 17.88 5.17 36.53
N TYR A 152 19.09 5.45 36.02
CA TYR A 152 19.97 4.43 35.45
C TYR A 152 20.92 3.94 36.54
N ALA A 153 20.71 2.71 36.98
CA ALA A 153 21.54 1.99 37.94
C ALA A 153 21.51 0.51 37.58
N ASN A 154 22.66 -0.16 37.67
CA ASN A 154 22.86 -1.58 37.38
C ASN A 154 22.28 -1.98 36.02
N CYS A 155 22.68 -1.25 34.97
CA CYS A 155 22.18 -1.46 33.63
C CYS A 155 23.25 -1.17 32.56
N SER A 156 23.14 -1.82 31.42
CA SER A 156 24.00 -1.63 30.26
C SER A 156 23.35 -0.74 29.19
N VAL A 157 24.12 0.23 28.68
CA VAL A 157 23.74 1.11 27.57
C VAL A 157 24.83 1.04 26.50
N GLN A 158 24.55 0.28 25.44
CA GLN A 158 25.48 0.01 24.33
C GLN A 158 26.82 -0.59 24.78
N HIS A 159 27.89 0.19 24.92
CA HIS A 159 29.21 -0.27 25.37
C HIS A 159 29.60 0.28 26.75
N VAL A 160 28.63 0.87 27.46
CA VAL A 160 28.79 1.45 28.78
C VAL A 160 27.95 0.67 29.78
N ILE A 161 28.54 0.34 30.93
CA ILE A 161 27.83 -0.26 32.07
C ILE A 161 27.68 0.83 33.13
N VAL A 162 26.45 0.99 33.63
CA VAL A 162 26.09 1.97 34.67
C VAL A 162 25.94 1.24 35.98
N MET A 163 26.89 1.41 36.90
CA MET A 163 26.98 0.70 38.18
C MET A 163 27.89 1.47 39.15
N GLU A 164 27.67 1.33 40.45
CA GLU A 164 28.58 1.91 41.46
C GLU A 164 29.87 1.10 41.54
N GLU A 165 30.99 1.80 41.73
CA GLU A 165 32.33 1.18 41.72
C GLU A 165 32.53 0.24 42.92
N ASP A 166 32.02 0.61 44.09
CA ASP A 166 32.10 -0.16 45.34
C ASP A 166 31.35 -1.50 45.28
N GLN A 167 30.29 -1.59 44.48
CA GLN A 167 29.55 -2.84 44.29
C GLN A 167 30.41 -3.92 43.62
N LEU A 168 31.44 -3.56 42.84
CA LEU A 168 32.31 -4.53 42.16
C LEU A 168 33.14 -5.39 43.11
N ASP A 169 33.31 -4.97 44.37
CA ASP A 169 34.03 -5.75 45.37
C ASP A 169 33.20 -6.92 45.93
N THR A 170 31.87 -6.81 45.86
CA THR A 170 30.94 -7.84 46.35
C THR A 170 30.75 -8.99 45.34
N PRO A 171 30.54 -10.23 45.80
CA PRO A 171 30.26 -11.35 44.89
C PRO A 171 28.95 -11.13 44.11
N GLU A 172 27.95 -10.49 44.72
CA GLU A 172 26.69 -10.11 44.07
C GLU A 172 26.93 -9.08 42.96
N GLY A 173 27.71 -8.03 43.23
CA GLY A 173 28.00 -7.01 42.23
C GLY A 173 28.85 -7.54 41.06
N LYS A 174 29.78 -8.47 41.30
CA LYS A 174 30.49 -9.16 40.20
C LYS A 174 29.52 -9.93 39.29
N LEU A 175 28.48 -10.52 39.86
CA LEU A 175 27.45 -11.24 39.10
C LEU A 175 26.56 -10.26 38.30
N ILE A 176 26.21 -9.11 38.87
CA ILE A 176 25.49 -8.03 38.17
C ILE A 176 26.35 -7.50 37.00
N PHE A 177 27.64 -7.24 37.24
CA PHE A 177 28.56 -6.80 36.20
C PHE A 177 28.62 -7.81 35.05
N GLU A 178 28.79 -9.11 35.35
CA GLU A 178 28.83 -10.13 34.32
C GLU A 178 27.50 -10.25 33.57
N HIS A 179 26.36 -10.08 34.24
CA HIS A 179 25.04 -9.99 33.62
C HIS A 179 24.95 -8.85 32.60
N GLU A 180 25.28 -7.63 33.03
CA GLU A 180 25.25 -6.44 32.16
C GLU A 180 26.25 -6.54 31.01
N ARG A 181 27.41 -7.13 31.27
CA ARG A 181 28.42 -7.42 30.24
C ARG A 181 27.85 -8.33 29.15
N GLN A 182 27.11 -9.37 29.49
CA GLN A 182 26.53 -10.27 28.48
C GLN A 182 25.52 -9.55 27.58
N HIS A 183 24.75 -8.57 28.07
CA HIS A 183 23.89 -7.75 27.21
C HIS A 183 24.68 -6.96 26.16
N ILE A 184 25.88 -6.49 26.51
CA ILE A 184 26.80 -5.81 25.58
C ILE A 184 27.36 -6.82 24.56
N VAL A 185 27.81 -7.99 25.02
CA VAL A 185 28.37 -9.06 24.17
C VAL A 185 27.34 -9.53 23.14
N PHE A 186 26.10 -9.80 23.55
CA PHE A 186 25.00 -10.16 22.65
C PHE A 186 24.43 -8.96 21.86
N ASN A 187 24.92 -7.75 22.15
CA ASN A 187 24.56 -6.52 21.46
C ASN A 187 23.05 -6.24 21.51
N HIS A 188 22.43 -6.52 22.67
CA HIS A 188 20.99 -6.34 22.90
C HIS A 188 20.54 -4.88 22.78
N CYS A 189 21.47 -3.93 22.90
CA CYS A 189 21.19 -2.52 22.67
C CYS A 189 20.65 -2.26 21.24
N ARG A 190 21.25 -2.87 20.20
CA ARG A 190 20.79 -2.64 18.81
C ARG A 190 19.36 -3.13 18.59
N ASP A 191 19.01 -4.27 19.16
CA ASP A 191 17.66 -4.81 19.14
C ASP A 191 16.65 -3.88 19.82
N LYS A 192 17.01 -3.33 20.99
CA LYS A 192 16.19 -2.37 21.74
C LYS A 192 15.90 -1.11 20.92
N TRP A 193 16.85 -0.63 20.12
CA TRP A 193 16.60 0.46 19.17
C TRP A 193 15.68 0.05 18.04
N LEU A 194 15.99 -1.06 17.40
CA LEU A 194 15.29 -1.51 16.20
C LEU A 194 13.80 -1.71 16.50
N ILE A 195 13.47 -2.32 17.64
CA ILE A 195 12.08 -2.51 18.05
C ILE A 195 11.39 -1.21 18.47
N GLU A 196 12.11 -0.21 19.00
CA GLU A 196 11.54 1.11 19.28
C GLU A 196 11.28 1.90 18.00
N ILE A 197 12.12 1.77 16.97
CA ILE A 197 11.86 2.30 15.62
C ILE A 197 10.60 1.66 15.05
N PHE A 198 10.48 0.33 15.09
CA PHE A 198 9.26 -0.36 14.66
C PHE A 198 8.05 0.08 15.49
N ARG A 199 8.17 0.28 16.79
CA ARG A 199 7.08 0.81 17.63
C ARG A 199 6.61 2.19 17.18
N CYS A 200 7.50 3.03 16.64
CA CYS A 200 7.12 4.32 16.07
C CYS A 200 6.41 4.16 14.71
N LEU A 201 6.85 3.22 13.87
CA LEU A 201 6.25 2.94 12.56
C LEU A 201 4.90 2.22 12.65
N TYR A 202 4.73 1.36 13.65
CA TYR A 202 3.55 0.55 13.92
C TYR A 202 2.79 1.05 15.16
N TRP A 203 2.81 2.36 15.42
CA TRP A 203 2.30 2.95 16.67
C TRP A 203 0.82 2.63 16.94
N LEU A 204 0.03 2.37 15.90
CA LEU A 204 -1.38 1.98 16.01
C LEU A 204 -1.55 0.49 16.35
N ASN A 205 -0.56 -0.35 16.08
CA ASN A 205 -0.67 -1.80 16.19
C ASN A 205 -0.27 -2.28 17.59
N PRO A 206 -1.18 -2.87 18.40
CA PRO A 206 -0.85 -3.33 19.74
C PRO A 206 0.20 -4.46 19.75
N PHE A 207 0.31 -5.24 18.67
CA PHE A 207 1.23 -6.38 18.62
C PHE A 207 2.70 -5.96 18.62
N VAL A 208 3.07 -4.77 18.13
CA VAL A 208 4.48 -4.32 18.21
C VAL A 208 4.92 -4.10 19.67
N TYR A 209 4.01 -3.61 20.51
CA TYR A 209 4.27 -3.41 21.94
C TYR A 209 4.41 -4.75 22.67
N TRP A 210 3.61 -5.74 22.28
CA TRP A 210 3.70 -7.09 22.80
C TRP A 210 5.00 -7.79 22.34
N LEU A 211 5.32 -7.74 21.04
CA LEU A 211 6.57 -8.28 20.48
C LEU A 211 7.81 -7.65 21.12
N ARG A 212 7.75 -6.35 21.43
CA ARG A 212 8.82 -5.67 22.20
C ARG A 212 9.04 -6.31 23.56
N ARG A 213 7.98 -6.57 24.32
CA ARG A 213 8.09 -7.24 25.63
C ARG A 213 8.69 -8.64 25.48
N GLN A 214 8.26 -9.38 24.45
CA GLN A 214 8.80 -10.71 24.17
C GLN A 214 10.29 -10.67 23.81
N LEU A 215 10.72 -9.69 23.00
CA LEU A 215 12.12 -9.50 22.63
C LEU A 215 12.99 -9.18 23.85
N TYR A 216 12.52 -8.34 24.77
CA TYR A 216 13.27 -8.02 25.99
C TYR A 216 13.38 -9.24 26.89
N LEU A 217 12.30 -10.00 27.03
CA LEU A 217 12.32 -11.24 27.80
C LEU A 217 13.28 -12.29 27.21
N LEU A 218 13.37 -12.38 25.88
CA LEU A 218 14.36 -13.22 25.21
C LEU A 218 15.80 -12.76 25.50
N HIS A 219 16.05 -11.44 25.55
CA HIS A 219 17.37 -10.92 25.92
C HIS A 219 17.77 -11.38 27.32
N GLU A 220 16.85 -11.32 28.29
CA GLU A 220 17.09 -11.83 29.64
C GLU A 220 17.36 -13.35 29.63
N TYR A 221 16.57 -14.14 28.90
CA TYR A 221 16.79 -15.59 28.80
C TYR A 221 18.14 -15.98 28.22
N GLN A 222 18.65 -15.21 27.24
CA GLN A 222 19.98 -15.45 26.67
C GLN A 222 21.09 -15.19 27.68
N VAL A 223 21.01 -14.10 28.43
CA VAL A 223 21.99 -13.80 29.49
C VAL A 223 21.89 -14.82 30.62
N ASP A 224 20.67 -15.14 31.04
CA ASP A 224 20.39 -16.12 32.08
C ASP A 224 20.92 -17.51 31.73
N GLU A 225 20.80 -17.96 30.47
CA GLU A 225 21.37 -19.23 30.00
C GLU A 225 22.89 -19.26 30.15
N VAL A 226 23.60 -18.18 29.80
CA VAL A 226 25.07 -18.11 29.94
C VAL A 226 25.50 -18.13 31.41
N LEU A 227 24.84 -17.35 32.26
CA LEU A 227 25.16 -17.26 33.67
C LEU A 227 24.81 -18.54 34.43
N ALA A 228 23.66 -19.14 34.13
CA ALA A 228 23.24 -20.40 34.74
C ALA A 228 24.21 -21.54 34.36
N ASN A 229 24.70 -21.58 33.12
CA ASN A 229 25.72 -22.55 32.70
C ASN A 229 27.08 -22.33 33.38
N ARG A 230 27.43 -21.09 33.73
CA ARG A 230 28.72 -20.77 34.37
C ARG A 230 28.71 -20.91 35.90
N TYR A 231 27.63 -20.49 36.56
CA TYR A 231 27.51 -20.41 38.02
C TYR A 231 26.54 -21.43 38.63
N GLY A 232 25.87 -22.23 37.80
CA GLY A 232 24.88 -23.22 38.19
C GLY A 232 23.46 -22.65 38.34
N ASN A 233 22.47 -23.37 37.80
CA ASN A 233 21.07 -22.93 37.74
C ASN A 233 20.50 -22.55 39.12
N SER A 234 20.68 -23.40 40.14
CA SER A 234 20.08 -23.17 41.47
C SER A 234 20.69 -21.97 42.20
N GLY A 235 22.00 -21.79 42.10
CA GLY A 235 22.70 -20.66 42.73
C GLY A 235 22.30 -19.33 42.09
N TYR A 236 22.29 -19.29 40.76
CA TYR A 236 21.88 -18.11 40.01
C TYR A 236 20.39 -17.79 40.16
N ALA A 237 19.50 -18.80 40.14
CA ALA A 237 18.07 -18.60 40.38
C ALA A 237 17.79 -18.03 41.78
N ARG A 238 18.52 -18.51 42.81
CA ARG A 238 18.41 -17.96 44.16
C ARG A 238 18.87 -16.51 44.20
N PHE A 239 19.95 -16.15 43.50
CA PHE A 239 20.37 -14.76 43.36
C PHE A 239 19.27 -13.89 42.73
N LEU A 240 18.68 -14.30 41.59
CA LEU A 240 17.58 -13.57 40.95
C LEU A 240 16.37 -13.37 41.88
N LEU A 241 16.04 -14.38 42.69
CA LEU A 241 14.95 -14.29 43.66
C LEU A 241 15.30 -13.41 44.85
N THR A 242 16.54 -13.40 45.34
CA THR A 242 16.97 -12.50 46.42
C THR A 242 16.85 -11.04 46.00
N GLN A 243 17.09 -10.71 44.73
CA GLN A 243 16.84 -9.38 44.18
C GLN A 243 15.36 -8.95 44.26
N THR A 244 14.42 -9.90 44.37
CA THR A 244 12.98 -9.58 44.55
C THR A 244 12.60 -9.23 45.99
N GLN A 245 13.48 -9.50 46.97
CA GLN A 245 13.17 -9.45 48.40
C GLN A 245 13.78 -8.25 49.14
N GLN A 246 14.54 -7.37 48.47
CA GLN A 246 15.14 -6.22 49.15
C GLN A 246 14.06 -5.20 49.59
N PRO A 247 14.01 -4.80 50.88
CA PRO A 247 13.03 -3.83 51.38
C PRO A 247 13.32 -2.43 50.82
N CYS A 248 12.30 -1.79 50.25
CA CYS A 248 12.41 -0.46 49.65
C CYS A 248 12.37 0.65 50.73
N PRO A 249 13.34 1.57 50.77
CA PRO A 249 13.17 2.84 51.48
C PRO A 249 12.08 3.64 50.76
N THR A 250 11.10 4.10 51.54
CA THR A 250 9.96 4.90 51.11
C THR A 250 10.38 6.05 50.18
N GLY A 251 9.98 6.00 48.90
CA GLY A 251 10.03 7.16 48.00
C GLY A 251 10.51 6.91 46.57
N LEU A 252 11.13 5.76 46.27
CA LEU A 252 11.73 5.50 44.95
C LEU A 252 11.23 4.18 44.37
N GLN A 253 10.26 4.27 43.44
CA GLN A 253 9.84 3.14 42.61
C GLN A 253 11.00 2.75 41.68
N SER A 254 11.88 1.85 42.12
CA SER A 254 12.86 1.21 41.24
C SER A 254 12.12 0.33 40.22
N SER A 255 12.58 0.38 38.96
CA SER A 255 12.06 -0.37 37.80
C SER A 255 11.97 -1.89 38.00
N LEU A 256 12.51 -2.42 39.10
CA LEU A 256 12.65 -3.84 39.37
C LEU A 256 11.39 -4.45 40.03
N PHE A 257 10.65 -3.67 40.85
CA PHE A 257 9.42 -4.17 41.50
C PHE A 257 8.19 -4.23 40.57
N LYS A 258 8.25 -3.58 39.40
CA LYS A 258 7.21 -3.69 38.37
C LYS A 258 7.22 -5.04 37.64
N ASN A 259 8.30 -5.81 37.80
CA ASN A 259 8.64 -6.98 36.97
C ASN A 259 8.68 -8.30 37.76
N ARG A 260 8.03 -8.42 38.93
CA ARG A 260 8.00 -9.67 39.72
C ARG A 260 7.56 -10.89 38.88
N HIS A 261 6.60 -10.70 37.99
CA HIS A 261 6.16 -11.74 37.05
C HIS A 261 7.27 -12.13 36.06
N GLU A 262 8.07 -11.18 35.58
CA GLU A 262 9.13 -11.44 34.59
C GLU A 262 10.30 -12.20 35.21
N LEU A 263 10.66 -11.89 36.47
CA LEU A 263 11.68 -12.63 37.21
C LEU A 263 11.25 -14.07 37.51
N VAL A 264 9.97 -14.29 37.84
CA VAL A 264 9.41 -15.64 37.98
C VAL A 264 9.41 -16.39 36.65
N GLU A 265 9.04 -15.73 35.54
CA GLU A 265 9.06 -16.32 34.20
C GLU A 265 10.49 -16.76 33.80
N ARG A 266 11.50 -15.93 34.10
CA ARG A 266 12.93 -16.24 33.91
C ARG A 266 13.39 -17.45 34.71
N VAL A 267 13.07 -17.51 36.00
CA VAL A 267 13.40 -18.67 36.84
C VAL A 267 12.69 -19.93 36.34
N GLN A 268 11.41 -19.84 35.97
CA GLN A 268 10.65 -20.97 35.43
C GLN A 268 11.27 -21.51 34.14
N VAL A 269 11.64 -20.64 33.21
CA VAL A 269 12.27 -21.03 31.94
C VAL A 269 13.65 -21.64 32.17
N MET A 270 14.47 -21.03 33.03
CA MET A 270 15.79 -21.56 33.40
C MET A 270 15.74 -22.95 34.04
N MET A 271 14.70 -23.23 34.82
CA MET A 271 14.49 -24.52 35.50
C MET A 271 13.76 -25.56 34.62
N SER A 272 13.23 -25.14 33.46
CA SER A 272 12.50 -26.01 32.55
C SER A 272 13.44 -26.86 31.69
N LYS A 273 12.93 -27.99 31.17
CA LYS A 273 13.69 -28.81 30.22
C LYS A 273 13.80 -28.09 28.87
N PRO A 274 15.00 -27.99 28.27
CA PRO A 274 15.16 -27.33 26.97
C PRO A 274 14.42 -28.11 25.88
N SER A 275 13.95 -27.38 24.87
CA SER A 275 13.27 -27.94 23.70
C SER A 275 14.21 -28.86 22.89
N SER A 276 13.66 -29.97 22.40
CA SER A 276 14.42 -30.91 21.55
C SER A 276 14.90 -30.25 20.27
N LYS A 277 16.14 -30.53 19.84
CA LYS A 277 16.74 -30.00 18.59
C LYS A 277 15.83 -30.22 17.36
N LYS A 278 15.03 -31.29 17.33
CA LYS A 278 14.06 -31.56 16.25
C LYS A 278 12.96 -30.50 16.16
N ALA A 279 12.59 -29.85 17.26
CA ALA A 279 11.60 -28.79 17.27
C ALA A 279 12.03 -27.54 16.46
N ARG A 280 13.32 -27.42 16.10
CA ARG A 280 13.78 -26.39 15.15
C ARG A 280 13.09 -26.47 13.78
N TRP A 281 12.61 -27.65 13.37
CA TRP A 281 11.85 -27.80 12.13
C TRP A 281 10.52 -27.02 12.14
N GLN A 282 10.00 -26.64 13.31
CA GLN A 282 8.79 -25.82 13.39
C GLN A 282 9.00 -24.43 12.77
N TYR A 283 10.23 -23.90 12.73
CA TYR A 283 10.51 -22.64 12.04
C TYR A 283 10.28 -22.72 10.52
N VAL A 284 10.20 -23.92 9.92
CA VAL A 284 9.78 -24.06 8.51
C VAL A 284 8.35 -23.60 8.29
N LEU A 285 7.50 -23.57 9.33
CA LEU A 285 6.12 -23.03 9.25
C LEU A 285 6.07 -21.55 8.86
N THR A 286 7.20 -20.83 8.91
CA THR A 286 7.26 -19.45 8.40
C THR A 286 7.11 -19.40 6.88
N ILE A 287 7.55 -20.42 6.14
CA ILE A 287 7.47 -20.48 4.68
C ILE A 287 6.01 -20.52 4.18
N PRO A 288 5.14 -21.45 4.63
CA PRO A 288 3.74 -21.45 4.23
C PRO A 288 3.00 -20.21 4.73
N LEU A 289 3.36 -19.65 5.88
CA LEU A 289 2.80 -18.37 6.34
C LEU A 289 3.12 -17.23 5.37
N LEU A 290 4.37 -17.17 4.89
CA LEU A 290 4.77 -16.18 3.89
C LEU A 290 4.02 -16.40 2.58
N GLY A 291 3.89 -17.65 2.13
CA GLY A 291 3.07 -18.00 0.97
C GLY A 291 1.61 -17.56 1.12
N LEU A 292 0.98 -17.85 2.27
CA LEU A 292 -0.39 -17.45 2.56
C LEU A 292 -0.56 -15.93 2.61
N SER A 293 0.41 -15.22 3.20
CA SER A 293 0.41 -13.76 3.24
C SER A 293 0.49 -13.18 1.83
N LEU A 294 1.38 -13.71 0.99
CA LEU A 294 1.50 -13.31 -0.42
C LEU A 294 0.22 -13.62 -1.22
N LEU A 295 -0.41 -14.78 -1.00
CA LEU A 295 -1.69 -15.12 -1.62
C LEU A 295 -2.80 -14.17 -1.19
N PHE A 296 -2.90 -13.88 0.11
CA PHE A 296 -3.87 -12.91 0.64
C PHE A 296 -3.70 -11.53 -0.03
N TYR A 297 -2.46 -11.07 -0.24
CA TYR A 297 -2.20 -9.83 -0.97
C TYR A 297 -2.56 -9.90 -2.46
N SER A 298 -2.34 -11.05 -3.11
CA SER A 298 -2.81 -11.28 -4.48
C SER A 298 -4.34 -11.17 -4.60
N PHE A 299 -5.09 -11.59 -3.58
CA PHE A 299 -6.54 -11.44 -3.55
C PHE A 299 -7.02 -10.00 -3.28
N ILE A 300 -6.31 -9.25 -2.43
CA ILE A 300 -6.65 -7.83 -2.15
C ILE A 300 -6.31 -6.93 -3.33
N ASN A 301 -5.18 -7.20 -4.00
CA ASN A 301 -4.72 -6.48 -5.18
C ASN A 301 -4.58 -7.44 -6.36
N PRO A 302 -5.70 -7.93 -6.95
CA PRO A 302 -5.60 -8.81 -8.11
C PRO A 302 -4.86 -8.09 -9.24
N PRO A 303 -3.94 -8.77 -9.97
CA PRO A 303 -3.26 -8.17 -11.11
C PRO A 303 -4.32 -7.74 -12.13
N LYS A 304 -4.47 -6.43 -12.32
CA LYS A 304 -5.52 -5.82 -13.14
C LYS A 304 -5.27 -5.96 -14.66
N SER A 305 -4.51 -6.95 -15.11
CA SER A 305 -4.00 -7.00 -16.50
C SER A 305 -3.97 -8.37 -17.18
N THR A 306 -4.32 -9.47 -16.50
CA THR A 306 -4.15 -10.81 -17.09
C THR A 306 -5.07 -11.13 -18.28
N TRP A 307 -6.19 -10.41 -18.42
CA TRP A 307 -7.13 -10.63 -19.53
C TRP A 307 -6.75 -9.82 -20.79
N PHE A 308 -6.05 -8.69 -20.66
CA PHE A 308 -5.67 -7.86 -21.82
C PHE A 308 -4.32 -8.23 -22.43
N SER A 309 -3.33 -8.66 -21.62
CA SER A 309 -2.00 -9.03 -22.13
C SER A 309 -2.01 -10.27 -23.03
N THR A 310 -3.02 -11.13 -22.89
CA THR A 310 -3.24 -12.30 -23.75
C THR A 310 -3.89 -11.89 -25.08
N SER A 311 -4.73 -10.85 -25.08
CA SER A 311 -5.43 -10.33 -26.27
C SER A 311 -4.52 -9.53 -27.22
N LEU A 312 -3.44 -8.93 -26.71
CA LEU A 312 -2.48 -8.15 -27.50
C LEU A 312 -1.30 -8.97 -28.08
N LYS A 313 -1.10 -10.22 -27.64
CA LYS A 313 0.05 -11.05 -28.05
C LYS A 313 -0.18 -11.87 -29.32
N GLU A 314 -1.42 -12.03 -29.77
CA GLU A 314 -1.73 -12.74 -31.01
C GLU A 314 -2.01 -11.73 -32.13
N GLY A 315 -0.97 -11.41 -32.90
CA GLY A 315 -1.11 -10.69 -34.16
C GLY A 315 -2.00 -11.46 -35.14
N SER A 316 -2.66 -10.70 -36.02
CA SER A 316 -3.59 -11.11 -37.08
C SER A 316 -5.06 -11.33 -36.66
N ASN A 317 -5.85 -10.27 -36.86
CA ASN A 317 -7.28 -10.26 -37.19
C ASN A 317 -8.24 -10.98 -36.22
N ARG A 318 -8.55 -10.36 -35.05
CA ARG A 318 -9.60 -10.88 -34.16
C ARG A 318 -10.58 -9.83 -33.66
N SER A 319 -11.84 -10.09 -34.02
CA SER A 319 -13.07 -9.66 -33.36
C SER A 319 -12.87 -9.25 -31.89
N LYS A 320 -13.18 -8.00 -31.57
CA LYS A 320 -13.22 -7.48 -30.20
C LYS A 320 -14.62 -7.59 -29.63
N THR A 321 -14.73 -7.78 -28.32
CA THR A 321 -15.99 -7.64 -27.59
C THR A 321 -16.15 -6.20 -27.13
N ILE A 322 -16.94 -5.40 -27.86
CA ILE A 322 -17.20 -4.00 -27.55
C ILE A 322 -18.51 -3.90 -26.77
N ILE A 323 -18.45 -3.30 -25.59
CA ILE A 323 -19.60 -2.98 -24.78
C ILE A 323 -20.03 -1.56 -25.10
N LEU A 324 -21.23 -1.39 -25.67
CA LEU A 324 -21.84 -0.08 -25.84
C LEU A 324 -22.77 0.17 -24.66
N ASP A 325 -22.60 1.31 -24.03
CA ASP A 325 -23.38 1.76 -22.89
C ASP A 325 -24.24 2.95 -23.30
N PRO A 326 -25.52 2.75 -23.68
CA PRO A 326 -26.42 3.84 -24.02
C PRO A 326 -26.73 4.65 -22.75
N GLY A 327 -26.27 5.90 -22.68
CA GLY A 327 -26.47 6.82 -21.55
C GLY A 327 -27.91 6.83 -21.03
N HIS A 328 -28.07 7.01 -19.72
CA HIS A 328 -29.39 7.14 -19.06
C HIS A 328 -30.29 5.89 -19.23
N GLY A 329 -31.61 6.03 -19.09
CA GLY A 329 -32.61 4.97 -19.29
C GLY A 329 -33.71 4.95 -18.23
N GLY A 330 -34.90 4.50 -18.64
CA GLY A 330 -36.07 4.41 -17.78
C GLY A 330 -36.48 5.77 -17.22
N LYS A 331 -36.40 5.92 -15.89
CA LYS A 331 -36.74 7.16 -15.18
C LYS A 331 -35.71 8.28 -15.35
N ASP A 332 -34.49 7.95 -15.78
CA ASP A 332 -33.45 8.93 -16.06
C ASP A 332 -33.50 9.26 -17.55
N THR A 333 -34.01 10.44 -17.89
CA THR A 333 -34.19 10.90 -19.27
C THR A 333 -32.89 11.43 -19.88
N GLY A 334 -31.90 11.77 -19.05
CA GLY A 334 -30.80 12.64 -19.44
C GLY A 334 -31.27 14.03 -19.83
N GLY A 335 -30.49 14.71 -20.66
CA GLY A 335 -30.85 15.99 -21.25
C GLY A 335 -32.11 15.88 -22.13
N ILE A 336 -32.94 16.93 -22.11
CA ILE A 336 -34.08 17.05 -23.02
C ILE A 336 -33.81 18.24 -23.94
N SER A 337 -33.95 18.04 -25.25
CA SER A 337 -33.77 19.11 -26.24
C SER A 337 -34.89 20.16 -26.13
N SER A 338 -34.69 21.33 -26.75
CA SER A 338 -35.67 22.41 -26.80
C SER A 338 -36.98 22.04 -27.50
N PHE A 339 -37.01 20.92 -28.22
CA PHE A 339 -38.18 20.40 -28.95
C PHE A 339 -38.63 19.03 -28.41
N GLY A 340 -38.15 18.62 -27.22
CA GLY A 340 -38.67 17.48 -26.48
C GLY A 340 -38.02 16.12 -26.78
N LEU A 341 -36.87 16.08 -27.46
CA LEU A 341 -36.11 14.84 -27.65
C LEU A 341 -35.34 14.51 -26.37
N GLU A 342 -35.54 13.32 -25.83
CA GLU A 342 -34.85 12.83 -24.63
C GLU A 342 -33.53 12.14 -24.99
N GLU A 343 -32.47 12.46 -24.27
CA GLU A 343 -31.12 11.90 -24.47
C GLU A 343 -31.14 10.38 -24.38
N LYS A 344 -31.86 9.79 -23.41
CA LYS A 344 -31.95 8.33 -23.24
C LYS A 344 -32.45 7.58 -24.48
N SER A 345 -33.32 8.22 -25.27
CA SER A 345 -33.88 7.66 -26.51
C SER A 345 -32.87 7.78 -27.63
N LEU A 346 -32.19 8.92 -27.72
CA LEU A 346 -31.18 9.18 -28.73
C LEU A 346 -29.92 8.33 -28.54
N THR A 347 -29.45 8.16 -27.30
CA THR A 347 -28.32 7.27 -26.98
C THR A 347 -28.66 5.81 -27.28
N TRP A 348 -29.90 5.40 -27.00
CA TRP A 348 -30.38 4.05 -27.33
C TRP A 348 -30.37 3.78 -28.83
N GLU A 349 -30.97 4.67 -29.63
CA GLU A 349 -30.98 4.54 -31.10
C GLU A 349 -29.56 4.54 -31.66
N THR A 350 -28.71 5.47 -31.20
CA THR A 350 -27.31 5.58 -31.62
C THR A 350 -26.54 4.29 -31.36
N CYS A 351 -26.66 3.71 -30.16
CA CYS A 351 -26.00 2.45 -29.81
C CYS A 351 -26.50 1.27 -30.63
N LEU A 352 -27.79 1.23 -31.01
CA LEU A 352 -28.32 0.17 -31.88
C LEU A 352 -27.75 0.25 -33.30
N LEU A 353 -27.67 1.45 -33.86
CA LEU A 353 -27.07 1.67 -35.19
C LEU A 353 -25.56 1.38 -35.17
N LEU A 354 -24.86 1.87 -34.15
CA LEU A 354 -23.43 1.64 -33.98
C LEU A 354 -23.10 0.15 -33.78
N LYS A 355 -23.93 -0.56 -33.03
CA LYS A 355 -23.84 -2.03 -32.87
C LYS A 355 -23.88 -2.73 -34.21
N GLN A 356 -24.82 -2.37 -35.09
CA GLN A 356 -24.92 -2.99 -36.42
C GLN A 356 -23.67 -2.74 -37.28
N GLU A 357 -23.14 -1.52 -37.30
CA GLU A 357 -21.92 -1.21 -38.07
C GLU A 357 -20.69 -1.96 -37.53
N LEU A 358 -20.49 -1.97 -36.21
CA LEU A 358 -19.36 -2.66 -35.57
C LEU A 358 -19.45 -4.19 -35.72
N GLU A 359 -20.66 -4.76 -35.71
CA GLU A 359 -20.88 -6.18 -36.00
C GLU A 359 -20.57 -6.53 -37.46
N ARG A 360 -20.90 -5.65 -38.41
CA ARG A 360 -20.51 -5.82 -39.83
C ARG A 360 -19.00 -5.77 -40.06
N LYS A 361 -18.28 -5.06 -39.18
CA LYS A 361 -16.81 -5.04 -39.14
C LYS A 361 -16.19 -6.25 -38.43
N GLY A 362 -17.03 -7.17 -37.94
CA GLY A 362 -16.60 -8.45 -37.37
C GLY A 362 -16.38 -8.42 -35.86
N HIS A 363 -16.79 -7.36 -35.15
CA HIS A 363 -16.73 -7.31 -33.69
C HIS A 363 -17.97 -7.95 -33.05
N LYS A 364 -17.82 -8.44 -31.82
CA LYS A 364 -18.95 -8.82 -30.97
C LYS A 364 -19.39 -7.58 -30.19
N VAL A 365 -20.66 -7.20 -30.26
CA VAL A 365 -21.15 -6.00 -29.57
C VAL A 365 -22.23 -6.35 -28.56
N VAL A 366 -22.08 -5.87 -27.32
CA VAL A 366 -23.05 -6.09 -26.23
C VAL A 366 -23.51 -4.74 -25.69
N LEU A 367 -24.82 -4.61 -25.41
CA LEU A 367 -25.36 -3.40 -24.79
C LEU A 367 -25.34 -3.56 -23.25
N SER A 368 -25.06 -2.47 -22.52
CA SER A 368 -25.06 -2.47 -21.05
C SER A 368 -26.46 -2.58 -20.42
N ARG A 369 -27.51 -2.24 -21.18
CA ARG A 369 -28.94 -2.37 -20.85
C ARG A 369 -29.71 -2.99 -22.02
N ALA A 370 -30.79 -3.72 -21.74
CA ALA A 370 -31.52 -4.50 -22.76
C ALA A 370 -32.73 -3.77 -23.36
N ALA A 371 -33.22 -2.72 -22.69
CA ALA A 371 -34.33 -1.89 -23.12
C ALA A 371 -34.19 -0.46 -22.59
N ASP A 372 -35.22 0.38 -22.76
CA ASP A 372 -35.34 1.66 -22.04
C ASP A 372 -35.63 1.44 -20.55
N GLU A 373 -34.61 1.00 -19.82
CA GLU A 373 -34.66 0.68 -18.40
C GLU A 373 -33.63 1.48 -17.60
N TYR A 374 -33.96 1.78 -16.35
CA TYR A 374 -33.00 2.38 -15.43
C TYR A 374 -32.10 1.30 -14.83
N LYS A 375 -30.79 1.42 -15.05
CA LYS A 375 -29.77 0.53 -14.48
C LYS A 375 -28.69 1.36 -13.77
N LEU A 376 -28.23 0.89 -12.60
CA LEU A 376 -27.21 1.60 -11.82
C LEU A 376 -25.87 1.63 -12.58
N LEU A 377 -25.13 2.73 -12.44
CA LEU A 377 -23.84 2.93 -13.10
C LEU A 377 -22.82 1.83 -12.74
N GLY A 378 -22.85 1.33 -11.50
CA GLY A 378 -22.02 0.21 -11.06
C GLY A 378 -22.27 -1.05 -11.88
N ASP A 379 -23.54 -1.41 -12.09
CA ASP A 379 -23.93 -2.60 -12.86
C ASP A 379 -23.65 -2.45 -14.36
N ARG A 380 -23.72 -1.22 -14.89
CA ARG A 380 -23.38 -0.88 -16.27
C ARG A 380 -21.87 -0.94 -16.53
N SER A 381 -21.06 -0.63 -15.51
CA SER A 381 -19.60 -0.67 -15.59
C SER A 381 -18.99 -2.06 -15.31
N ASN A 382 -19.72 -2.92 -14.60
CA ASN A 382 -19.27 -4.27 -14.25
C ASN A 382 -19.58 -5.27 -15.38
N VAL A 383 -18.85 -5.12 -16.48
CA VAL A 383 -19.00 -5.90 -17.71
C VAL A 383 -17.67 -6.56 -18.09
N GLU A 384 -17.75 -7.61 -18.91
CA GLU A 384 -16.60 -8.31 -19.48
C GLU A 384 -16.55 -8.05 -20.99
N GLY A 385 -15.40 -7.60 -21.48
CA GLY A 385 -15.18 -7.24 -22.88
C GLY A 385 -13.82 -6.59 -23.09
N ASP A 386 -13.51 -6.18 -24.32
CA ASP A 386 -12.25 -5.52 -24.67
C ASP A 386 -12.32 -4.00 -24.52
N LEU A 387 -13.52 -3.41 -24.66
CA LEU A 387 -13.73 -1.96 -24.60
C LEU A 387 -15.14 -1.65 -24.13
N LEU A 388 -15.31 -0.66 -23.25
CA LEU A 388 -16.57 -0.05 -22.89
C LEU A 388 -16.65 1.37 -23.49
N LEU A 389 -17.67 1.64 -24.30
CA LEU A 389 -17.99 2.98 -24.81
C LEU A 389 -19.33 3.43 -24.26
N SER A 390 -19.31 4.41 -23.37
CA SER A 390 -20.51 5.07 -22.86
C SER A 390 -20.88 6.23 -23.79
N ILE A 391 -22.08 6.20 -24.36
CA ILE A 391 -22.53 7.14 -25.38
C ILE A 391 -23.53 8.13 -24.79
N HIS A 392 -23.23 9.42 -24.94
CA HIS A 392 -23.99 10.54 -24.40
C HIS A 392 -24.08 11.70 -25.41
N PHE A 393 -24.94 12.67 -25.12
CA PHE A 393 -25.07 13.91 -25.87
C PHE A 393 -25.06 15.11 -24.95
N ASP A 394 -24.36 16.16 -25.36
CA ASP A 394 -24.37 17.43 -24.67
C ASP A 394 -25.75 18.08 -24.74
N ASN A 395 -26.12 18.82 -23.69
CA ASN A 395 -27.31 19.66 -23.71
C ASN A 395 -26.95 21.12 -23.45
N VAL A 396 -26.54 21.82 -24.52
CA VAL A 396 -26.21 23.24 -24.48
C VAL A 396 -27.29 24.03 -25.23
N LYS A 397 -27.63 25.22 -24.73
CA LYS A 397 -28.63 26.09 -25.36
C LYS A 397 -28.24 26.46 -26.80
N GLY A 398 -29.20 26.36 -27.72
CA GLY A 398 -29.01 26.70 -29.14
C GLY A 398 -28.66 25.50 -30.01
N LYS A 399 -28.69 25.67 -31.34
CA LYS A 399 -28.45 24.60 -32.33
C LYS A 399 -27.00 24.48 -32.79
N GLN A 400 -26.05 24.98 -32.00
CA GLN A 400 -24.64 24.91 -32.37
C GLN A 400 -24.15 23.47 -32.29
N SER A 401 -23.44 23.03 -33.34
CA SER A 401 -22.72 21.75 -33.36
C SER A 401 -21.44 21.86 -32.52
N LEU A 402 -21.17 20.83 -31.74
CA LEU A 402 -20.05 20.65 -30.84
C LEU A 402 -19.18 19.48 -31.32
N PRO A 403 -17.85 19.56 -31.16
CA PRO A 403 -16.98 18.44 -31.44
C PRO A 403 -17.24 17.29 -30.45
N ILE A 404 -17.01 16.05 -30.89
CA ILE A 404 -17.08 14.86 -30.04
C ILE A 404 -16.08 15.03 -28.89
N ARG A 405 -16.56 14.99 -27.65
CA ARG A 405 -15.67 14.98 -26.48
C ARG A 405 -15.42 13.55 -26.04
N ILE A 406 -14.13 13.24 -25.83
CA ILE A 406 -13.67 11.92 -25.42
C ILE A 406 -13.19 12.04 -23.97
N LEU A 407 -13.92 11.42 -23.05
CA LEU A 407 -13.58 11.42 -21.63
C LEU A 407 -13.08 10.04 -21.23
N TYR A 408 -11.93 10.01 -20.55
CA TYR A 408 -11.34 8.77 -20.05
C TYR A 408 -10.87 8.93 -18.61
N GLN A 409 -10.78 7.82 -17.88
CA GLN A 409 -10.32 7.84 -16.51
C GLN A 409 -8.79 7.75 -16.44
N SER A 410 -8.15 8.74 -15.81
CA SER A 410 -6.81 8.60 -15.22
C SER A 410 -6.98 8.09 -13.79
N GLY A 411 -6.33 6.99 -13.45
CA GLY A 411 -6.39 6.42 -12.12
C GLY A 411 -5.49 7.19 -11.16
N VAL A 412 -5.71 7.01 -9.85
CA VAL A 412 -4.80 7.48 -8.80
C VAL A 412 -3.52 6.60 -8.72
N SER A 413 -3.40 5.61 -9.60
CA SER A 413 -2.30 4.66 -9.69
C SER A 413 -2.05 4.35 -11.16
N HIS A 414 -0.79 4.49 -11.61
CA HIS A 414 -0.30 4.09 -12.93
C HIS A 414 -0.52 2.59 -13.16
N THR A 415 -1.74 2.23 -13.56
CA THR A 415 -2.14 0.85 -13.87
C THR A 415 -2.14 0.68 -15.39
N MET A 416 -1.90 -0.55 -15.86
CA MET A 416 -1.98 -0.87 -17.30
C MET A 416 -3.30 -0.41 -17.93
N LEU A 417 -4.41 -0.47 -17.18
CA LEU A 417 -5.72 -0.01 -17.63
C LEU A 417 -5.78 1.51 -17.91
N GLU A 418 -5.09 2.33 -17.11
CA GLU A 418 -5.01 3.78 -17.36
C GLU A 418 -4.22 4.09 -18.63
N GLU A 419 -3.11 3.37 -18.83
CA GLU A 419 -2.31 3.49 -20.04
C GLU A 419 -3.14 3.10 -21.27
N LEU A 420 -3.93 2.03 -21.17
CA LEU A 420 -4.84 1.59 -22.24
C LEU A 420 -5.96 2.60 -22.50
N ASN A 421 -6.60 3.13 -21.45
CA ASN A 421 -7.60 4.20 -21.59
C ASN A 421 -7.01 5.40 -22.32
N ARG A 422 -5.81 5.83 -21.93
CA ARG A 422 -5.13 6.97 -22.56
C ARG A 422 -4.81 6.65 -24.02
N LYS A 423 -4.12 5.55 -24.29
CA LYS A 423 -3.74 5.16 -25.67
C LYS A 423 -4.96 5.06 -26.58
N PHE A 424 -5.99 4.35 -26.14
CA PHE A 424 -7.20 4.17 -26.92
C PHE A 424 -7.96 5.48 -27.12
N ALA A 425 -8.04 6.35 -26.10
CA ALA A 425 -8.68 7.66 -26.24
C ALA A 425 -7.98 8.57 -27.28
N PHE A 426 -6.64 8.58 -27.27
CA PHE A 426 -5.85 9.37 -28.23
C PHE A 426 -5.88 8.78 -29.63
N SER A 427 -5.79 7.46 -29.77
CA SER A 427 -5.97 6.76 -31.05
C SER A 427 -7.36 7.05 -31.63
N LEU A 428 -8.42 6.93 -30.83
CA LEU A 428 -9.79 7.26 -31.25
C LEU A 428 -9.95 8.71 -31.66
N GLY A 429 -9.39 9.66 -30.90
CA GLY A 429 -9.43 11.08 -31.27
C GLY A 429 -8.80 11.34 -32.64
N GLN A 430 -7.67 10.69 -32.92
CA GLN A 430 -6.99 10.78 -34.22
C GLN A 430 -7.84 10.16 -35.34
N MET A 431 -8.36 8.95 -35.13
CA MET A 431 -9.17 8.25 -36.14
C MET A 431 -10.49 8.97 -36.44
N LEU A 432 -11.12 9.59 -35.43
CA LEU A 432 -12.32 10.42 -35.65
C LEU A 432 -12.04 11.58 -36.59
N GLN A 433 -10.93 12.31 -36.38
CA GLN A 433 -10.53 13.42 -37.25
C GLN A 433 -10.18 12.95 -38.66
N GLN A 434 -9.48 11.82 -38.80
CA GLN A 434 -9.15 11.24 -40.12
C GLN A 434 -10.41 10.81 -40.90
N ASN A 435 -11.47 10.37 -40.20
CA ASN A 435 -12.76 10.03 -40.81
C ASN A 435 -13.68 11.25 -40.99
N GLY A 436 -13.18 12.48 -40.79
CA GLY A 436 -13.91 13.71 -41.04
C GLY A 436 -14.94 14.08 -39.96
N LEU A 437 -14.78 13.57 -38.73
CA LEU A 437 -15.57 13.95 -37.57
C LEU A 437 -14.78 14.95 -36.72
N ALA A 438 -15.45 16.03 -36.31
CA ALA A 438 -14.86 16.98 -35.37
C ALA A 438 -14.75 16.30 -33.99
N ALA A 439 -13.53 16.17 -33.47
CA ALA A 439 -13.27 15.61 -32.14
C ALA A 439 -12.33 16.53 -31.35
N GLY A 440 -12.69 16.76 -30.09
CA GLY A 440 -11.85 17.50 -29.14
C GLY A 440 -10.66 16.65 -28.66
N THR A 441 -9.69 17.30 -28.01
CA THR A 441 -8.59 16.59 -27.36
C THR A 441 -9.16 15.69 -26.24
N PRO A 442 -8.78 14.40 -26.16
CA PRO A 442 -9.22 13.54 -25.07
C PRO A 442 -8.89 14.13 -23.70
N ALA A 443 -9.86 14.10 -22.79
CA ALA A 443 -9.75 14.72 -21.48
C ALA A 443 -9.93 13.70 -20.35
N ILE A 444 -9.14 13.87 -19.30
CA ILE A 444 -9.23 13.07 -18.09
C ILE A 444 -10.48 13.47 -17.31
N ASN A 445 -11.29 12.49 -16.90
CA ASN A 445 -12.39 12.69 -15.96
C ASN A 445 -12.36 11.62 -14.87
N THR A 446 -12.20 12.06 -13.61
CA THR A 446 -12.12 11.17 -12.44
C THR A 446 -13.45 11.04 -11.69
N LYS A 447 -14.48 11.79 -12.11
CA LYS A 447 -15.76 11.91 -11.40
C LYS A 447 -16.83 10.95 -11.95
N LEU A 448 -16.71 10.51 -13.19
CA LEU A 448 -17.69 9.64 -13.86
C LEU A 448 -17.66 8.21 -13.31
N ALA A 449 -18.76 7.80 -12.66
CA ALA A 449 -18.83 6.49 -12.01
C ALA A 449 -18.78 5.32 -13.01
N ILE A 450 -19.30 5.50 -14.23
CA ILE A 450 -19.23 4.50 -15.30
C ILE A 450 -17.78 4.17 -15.68
N LEU A 451 -16.91 5.18 -15.73
CA LEU A 451 -15.48 5.01 -16.05
C LEU A 451 -14.69 4.46 -14.85
N ARG A 452 -15.00 4.93 -13.63
CA ARG A 452 -14.34 4.44 -12.40
C ARG A 452 -14.64 2.97 -12.08
N GLY A 453 -15.86 2.52 -12.37
CA GLY A 453 -16.30 1.16 -12.08
C GLY A 453 -15.85 0.14 -13.11
N ALA A 454 -15.44 0.58 -14.30
CA ALA A 454 -15.04 -0.29 -15.39
C ALA A 454 -13.74 -1.04 -15.05
N LYS A 455 -13.76 -2.35 -15.30
CA LYS A 455 -12.59 -3.24 -15.18
C LYS A 455 -11.84 -3.42 -16.50
N ILE A 456 -12.38 -2.85 -17.58
CA ILE A 456 -11.91 -2.90 -18.96
C ILE A 456 -11.69 -1.47 -19.49
N PRO A 457 -10.90 -1.24 -20.56
CA PRO A 457 -10.74 0.10 -21.12
C PRO A 457 -12.10 0.73 -21.36
N ALA A 458 -12.27 1.97 -20.91
CA ALA A 458 -13.55 2.64 -20.88
C ALA A 458 -13.42 4.11 -21.27
N LEU A 459 -14.22 4.52 -22.24
CA LEU A 459 -14.39 5.92 -22.64
C LEU A 459 -15.85 6.33 -22.51
N LEU A 460 -16.08 7.61 -22.22
CA LEU A 460 -17.38 8.26 -22.39
C LEU A 460 -17.26 9.24 -23.55
N LEU A 461 -18.17 9.12 -24.51
CA LEU A 461 -18.23 9.95 -25.70
C LEU A 461 -19.47 10.85 -25.61
N GLU A 462 -19.24 12.15 -25.66
CA GLU A 462 -20.29 13.17 -25.85
C GLU A 462 -20.30 13.49 -27.33
N LEU A 463 -21.27 12.95 -28.07
CA LEU A 463 -21.17 12.89 -29.52
C LEU A 463 -21.46 14.22 -30.21
N GLU A 464 -22.39 15.00 -29.68
CA GLU A 464 -22.91 16.24 -30.29
C GLU A 464 -23.81 16.95 -29.27
N ASN A 465 -24.20 18.19 -29.55
CA ASN A 465 -25.29 18.85 -28.82
C ASN A 465 -26.66 18.29 -29.25
N ILE A 466 -27.45 17.76 -28.31
CA ILE A 466 -28.80 17.22 -28.55
C ILE A 466 -29.73 18.24 -29.25
N ASN A 467 -29.52 19.55 -29.04
CA ASN A 467 -30.30 20.61 -29.68
C ASN A 467 -29.91 20.87 -31.15
N ALA A 468 -28.74 20.40 -31.58
CA ALA A 468 -28.28 20.47 -32.98
C ALA A 468 -28.75 19.26 -33.81
N ILE A 469 -29.26 18.23 -33.15
CA ILE A 469 -29.81 17.02 -33.78
C ILE A 469 -31.30 17.23 -33.99
N ASP A 470 -31.84 16.88 -35.17
CA ASP A 470 -33.27 17.07 -35.42
C ASP A 470 -34.11 16.01 -34.68
N LYS A 471 -33.99 14.73 -35.09
CA LYS A 471 -34.76 13.62 -34.50
C LYS A 471 -33.91 12.39 -34.21
N ASN A 472 -32.93 12.13 -35.07
CA ASN A 472 -32.04 10.99 -34.98
C ASN A 472 -30.65 11.33 -35.53
N VAL A 473 -29.68 10.48 -35.18
CA VAL A 473 -28.31 10.60 -35.71
C VAL A 473 -28.27 10.13 -37.15
N LYS A 474 -27.54 10.87 -38.01
CA LYS A 474 -27.42 10.54 -39.43
C LYS A 474 -26.65 9.21 -39.63
N PRO A 475 -27.07 8.31 -40.52
CA PRO A 475 -26.37 7.06 -40.79
C PRO A 475 -24.90 7.24 -41.19
N GLU A 476 -24.59 8.30 -41.97
CA GLU A 476 -23.21 8.64 -42.33
C GLU A 476 -22.31 8.93 -41.12
N PHE A 477 -22.86 9.60 -40.10
CA PHE A 477 -22.14 9.87 -38.86
C PHE A 477 -21.85 8.56 -38.11
N ILE A 478 -22.84 7.66 -38.01
CA ILE A 478 -22.66 6.35 -37.37
C ILE A 478 -21.60 5.53 -38.10
N HIS A 479 -21.61 5.53 -39.43
CA HIS A 479 -20.64 4.82 -40.24
C HIS A 479 -19.20 5.33 -40.00
N LYS A 480 -19.00 6.65 -40.02
CA LYS A 480 -17.71 7.29 -39.73
C LYS A 480 -17.25 7.02 -38.29
N LEU A 481 -18.16 7.06 -37.32
CA LEU A 481 -17.87 6.73 -35.93
C LEU A 481 -17.43 5.27 -35.76
N ALA A 482 -18.15 4.33 -36.37
CA ALA A 482 -17.80 2.91 -36.35
C ALA A 482 -16.45 2.64 -37.03
N GLN A 483 -16.17 3.32 -38.15
CA GLN A 483 -14.89 3.22 -38.83
C GLN A 483 -13.73 3.73 -37.97
N ALA A 484 -13.91 4.86 -37.29
CA ALA A 484 -12.90 5.38 -36.38
C ALA A 484 -12.63 4.43 -35.21
N ILE A 485 -13.67 3.87 -34.59
CA ILE A 485 -13.53 2.92 -33.47
C ILE A 485 -12.75 1.66 -33.89
N ASP A 486 -13.08 1.10 -35.06
CA ASP A 486 -12.44 -0.09 -35.62
C ASP A 486 -10.94 0.14 -35.87
N GLN A 487 -10.59 1.25 -36.53
CA GLN A 487 -9.19 1.63 -36.79
C GLN A 487 -8.40 1.92 -35.51
N SER A 488 -9.07 2.33 -34.43
CA SER A 488 -8.40 2.64 -33.16
C SER A 488 -7.81 1.41 -32.44
N PHE A 489 -8.13 0.20 -32.90
CA PHE A 489 -7.55 -1.04 -32.37
C PHE A 489 -6.24 -1.45 -33.06
N GLU A 490 -5.87 -0.80 -34.17
CA GLU A 490 -4.69 -1.15 -34.98
C GLU A 490 -3.41 -0.41 -34.56
N ASP A 491 -3.55 0.70 -33.84
CA ASP A 491 -2.49 1.58 -33.28
C ASP A 491 -2.27 1.34 -31.77
#